data_AF-A0A6P8ZJ16-F1
#
_entry.id   AF-A0A6P8ZJ16-F1
#
_cell.length_a   1.000
_cell.length_b   1.000
_cell.length_c   1.000
_cell.angle_alpha   90.00
_cell.angle_beta   90.00
_cell.angle_gamma   90.00
#
_symmetry.space_group_name_H-M   'P 1'
#
loop_
_entity.id
_entity.type
_entity.pdbx_description
1 polymer ?
#
loop_
_entity_poly.entity_id
_entity_poly.type
_entity_poly.pdbx_seq_one_letter_code
_entity_poly.pdbx_strand_id
1 'polypeptide(L)'
;MDSRWTRAAAFVAPAAVMLMLITVVPTASALRCFQCGFYTDGVGSITPCINYTVELHLKECPKEKSKSCLKYVSEGVTVRACSDECIEKESSWGGYHYCCKTDACNGATPRDASPLAVLLSVGVVLWGWGRQGVANQQR
;
A
#
# COMPACT_ATOMS: atom_id res chain seq x y z
N MET A 1 43.51 39.56 4.16
CA MET A 1 42.12 39.17 3.89
C MET A 1 42.15 37.96 2.97
N ASP A 2 41.82 36.80 3.55
CA ASP A 2 42.23 35.47 3.13
C ASP A 2 41.55 34.91 1.86
N SER A 3 42.37 34.53 0.88
CA SER A 3 42.02 33.75 -0.32
C SER A 3 41.67 32.27 -0.06
N ARG A 4 41.52 31.87 1.20
CA ARG A 4 41.15 30.52 1.64
C ARG A 4 39.66 30.22 1.50
N TRP A 5 38.80 31.24 1.46
CA TRP A 5 37.34 31.07 1.42
C TRP A 5 36.78 30.70 0.05
N THR A 6 37.45 31.06 -1.05
CA THR A 6 36.98 30.76 -2.41
C THR A 6 37.23 29.30 -2.83
N ARG A 7 38.23 28.64 -2.25
CA ARG A 7 38.54 27.22 -2.56
C ARG A 7 37.61 26.24 -1.85
N ALA A 8 37.10 26.57 -0.67
CA ALA A 8 36.20 25.69 0.08
C ALA A 8 34.82 25.55 -0.59
N ALA A 9 34.31 26.62 -1.21
CA ALA A 9 33.01 26.61 -1.88
C ALA A 9 32.98 25.73 -3.15
N ALA A 10 34.11 25.53 -3.82
CA ALA A 10 34.19 24.77 -5.06
C ALA A 10 34.11 23.24 -4.88
N PHE A 11 34.41 22.71 -3.68
CA PHE A 11 34.38 21.26 -3.42
C PHE A 11 33.11 20.78 -2.69
N VAL A 12 32.38 21.69 -2.04
CA VAL A 12 31.18 21.34 -1.26
C VAL A 12 29.95 21.14 -2.15
N ALA A 13 29.81 21.91 -3.23
CA ALA A 13 28.70 21.79 -4.16
C ALA A 13 28.61 20.42 -4.87
N PRO A 14 29.67 19.85 -5.48
CA PRO A 14 29.58 18.58 -6.18
C PRO A 14 29.37 17.38 -5.24
N ALA A 15 29.94 17.43 -4.02
CA ALA A 15 29.79 16.37 -3.02
C ALA A 15 28.36 16.30 -2.45
N ALA A 16 27.73 17.46 -2.20
CA ALA A 16 26.34 17.51 -1.74
C ALA A 16 25.33 17.04 -2.79
N VAL A 17 25.58 17.34 -4.08
CA VAL A 17 24.75 16.87 -5.20
C VAL A 17 24.88 15.36 -5.40
N MET A 18 26.08 14.80 -5.33
CA MET A 18 26.30 13.34 -5.34
C MET A 18 25.61 12.64 -4.17
N LEU A 19 25.65 13.21 -2.96
CA LEU A 19 25.00 12.64 -1.78
C LEU A 19 23.46 12.64 -1.90
N MET A 20 22.87 13.70 -2.47
CA MET A 20 21.44 13.79 -2.77
C MET A 20 21.01 12.73 -3.79
N LEU A 21 21.79 12.51 -4.85
CA LEU A 21 21.47 11.52 -5.90
C LEU A 21 21.48 10.08 -5.39
N ILE A 22 22.31 9.76 -4.39
CA ILE A 22 22.38 8.42 -3.77
C ILE A 22 21.13 8.11 -2.91
N THR A 23 20.41 9.12 -2.42
CA THR A 23 19.22 8.90 -1.58
C THR A 23 17.95 8.60 -2.36
N VAL A 24 17.93 8.86 -3.66
CA VAL A 24 16.80 8.55 -4.56
C VAL A 24 17.13 7.30 -5.36
N VAL A 25 17.41 6.19 -4.68
CA VAL A 25 17.29 4.87 -5.32
C VAL A 25 15.81 4.51 -5.23
N PRO A 26 15.03 4.56 -6.32
CA PRO A 26 13.73 3.94 -6.32
C PRO A 26 13.99 2.45 -6.15
N THR A 27 13.80 1.95 -4.92
CA THR A 27 13.70 0.51 -4.70
C THR A 27 12.50 0.08 -5.53
N ALA A 28 12.75 -0.65 -6.62
CA ALA A 28 11.71 -1.32 -7.38
C ALA A 28 11.15 -2.43 -6.49
N SER A 29 10.35 -2.05 -5.50
CA SER A 29 9.65 -2.96 -4.62
C SER A 29 8.58 -3.65 -5.44
N ALA A 30 8.78 -4.94 -5.70
CA ALA A 30 7.77 -5.77 -6.32
C ALA A 30 6.61 -5.97 -5.35
N LEU A 31 5.40 -5.74 -5.86
CA LEU A 31 4.15 -5.87 -5.11
C LEU A 31 4.02 -7.28 -4.52
N ARG A 32 3.71 -7.38 -3.23
CA ARG A 32 3.46 -8.65 -2.54
C ARG A 32 1.98 -8.76 -2.20
N CYS A 33 1.34 -9.83 -2.61
CA CYS A 33 -0.07 -10.09 -2.33
C CYS A 33 -0.25 -11.44 -1.63
N PHE A 34 -1.36 -11.61 -0.92
CA PHE A 34 -1.77 -12.95 -0.52
C PHE A 34 -2.18 -13.73 -1.77
N GLN A 35 -1.60 -14.91 -1.95
CA GLN A 35 -1.83 -15.79 -3.09
C GLN A 35 -2.30 -17.16 -2.58
N CYS A 36 -3.58 -17.46 -2.77
CA CYS A 36 -4.19 -18.74 -2.39
C CYS A 36 -5.48 -18.99 -3.18
N GLY A 37 -5.85 -20.26 -3.28
CA GLY A 37 -7.04 -20.68 -4.04
C GLY A 37 -6.90 -20.44 -5.54
N PHE A 38 -7.94 -20.81 -6.27
CA PHE A 38 -8.03 -20.58 -7.71
C PHE A 38 -9.48 -20.35 -8.10
N TYR A 39 -9.70 -19.40 -9.00
CA TYR A 39 -11.01 -19.05 -9.51
C TYR A 39 -10.90 -18.83 -11.02
N THR A 40 -11.91 -19.34 -11.74
CA THR A 40 -12.07 -19.17 -13.18
C THR A 40 -13.44 -18.56 -13.45
N ASP A 41 -13.49 -17.52 -14.29
CA ASP A 41 -14.71 -16.81 -14.71
C ASP A 41 -15.61 -17.66 -15.66
N GLY A 42 -15.94 -18.90 -15.31
CA GLY A 42 -16.73 -19.84 -16.14
C GLY A 42 -17.23 -21.08 -15.37
N VAL A 43 -17.57 -22.16 -16.08
CA VAL A 43 -17.94 -23.50 -15.50
C VAL A 43 -16.74 -24.25 -14.91
N GLY A 44 -15.83 -23.53 -14.27
CA GLY A 44 -14.68 -24.13 -13.62
C GLY A 44 -14.91 -24.35 -12.12
N SER A 45 -14.04 -25.15 -11.53
CA SER A 45 -14.00 -25.38 -10.09
C SER A 45 -13.39 -24.15 -9.39
N ILE A 46 -14.03 -23.70 -8.32
CA ILE A 46 -13.47 -22.71 -7.42
C ILE A 46 -12.79 -23.47 -6.27
N THR A 47 -11.47 -23.27 -6.13
CA THR A 47 -10.73 -23.82 -4.99
C THR A 47 -10.62 -22.73 -3.92
N PRO A 48 -11.31 -22.87 -2.77
CA PRO A 48 -11.29 -21.84 -1.73
C PRO A 48 -9.92 -21.75 -1.05
N CYS A 49 -9.55 -20.54 -0.63
CA CYS A 49 -8.48 -20.35 0.37
C CYS A 49 -8.98 -20.82 1.73
N ILE A 50 -8.64 -22.04 2.13
CA ILE A 50 -8.91 -22.53 3.49
C ILE A 50 -7.67 -22.20 4.34
N ASN A 51 -7.85 -21.34 5.35
CA ASN A 51 -6.84 -21.06 6.38
C ASN A 51 -5.53 -20.41 5.85
N TYR A 52 -5.59 -19.13 5.46
CA TYR A 52 -4.40 -18.39 5.03
C TYR A 52 -3.69 -17.72 6.21
N THR A 53 -2.38 -17.92 6.32
CA THR A 53 -1.51 -17.18 7.25
C THR A 53 -0.54 -16.28 6.47
N VAL A 54 -0.03 -15.25 7.14
CA VAL A 54 0.90 -14.27 6.55
C VAL A 54 2.17 -14.93 6.02
N GLU A 55 2.75 -15.87 6.76
CA GLU A 55 3.99 -16.54 6.37
C GLU A 55 3.84 -17.50 5.19
N LEU A 56 2.67 -18.13 5.02
CA LEU A 56 2.51 -19.19 4.01
C LEU A 56 2.08 -18.66 2.65
N HIS A 57 1.38 -17.52 2.61
CA HIS A 57 0.66 -17.08 1.40
C HIS A 57 0.97 -15.66 0.95
N LEU A 58 1.70 -14.87 1.72
CA LEU A 58 2.20 -13.59 1.24
C LEU A 58 3.40 -13.83 0.31
N LYS A 59 3.18 -13.65 -0.98
CA LYS A 59 4.18 -13.92 -2.02
C LYS A 59 4.34 -12.72 -2.93
N GLU A 60 5.57 -12.53 -3.40
CA GLU A 60 5.87 -11.54 -4.42
C GLU A 60 5.12 -11.86 -5.72
N CYS A 61 4.52 -10.84 -6.33
CA CYS A 61 3.81 -11.01 -7.58
C CYS A 61 4.79 -11.18 -8.73
N PRO A 62 4.51 -12.09 -9.69
CA PRO A 62 5.26 -12.13 -10.93
C PRO A 62 5.12 -10.79 -11.66
N LYS A 63 6.17 -10.37 -12.38
CA LYS A 63 6.23 -9.06 -13.09
C LYS A 63 5.05 -8.83 -14.03
N GLU A 64 4.53 -9.90 -14.61
CA GLU A 64 3.37 -9.86 -15.51
C GLU A 64 2.08 -9.48 -14.77
N LYS A 65 1.92 -9.85 -13.49
CA LYS A 65 0.71 -9.62 -12.68
C LYS A 65 0.93 -8.68 -11.49
N SER A 66 1.97 -7.86 -11.52
CA SER A 66 2.37 -7.02 -10.36
C SER A 66 1.69 -5.65 -10.32
N LYS A 67 0.57 -5.43 -11.02
CA LYS A 67 -0.13 -4.12 -11.01
C LYS A 67 -1.07 -3.97 -9.80
N SER A 68 -1.76 -5.04 -9.42
CA SER A 68 -2.77 -5.02 -8.36
C SER A 68 -2.87 -6.38 -7.64
N CYS A 69 -3.31 -6.36 -6.39
CA CYS A 69 -3.81 -7.53 -5.68
C CYS A 69 -5.32 -7.68 -5.92
N LEU A 70 -5.75 -8.92 -6.18
CA LEU A 70 -7.15 -9.32 -6.32
C LEU A 70 -7.59 -10.09 -5.07
N LYS A 71 -8.84 -9.84 -4.67
CA LYS A 71 -9.59 -10.66 -3.72
C LYS A 71 -10.97 -10.95 -4.30
N TYR A 72 -11.26 -12.22 -4.53
CA TYR A 72 -12.58 -12.70 -4.89
C TYR A 72 -13.30 -13.23 -3.65
N VAL A 73 -14.56 -12.85 -3.46
CA VAL A 73 -15.41 -13.32 -2.36
C VAL A 73 -16.76 -13.75 -2.92
N SER A 74 -17.19 -14.96 -2.59
CA SER A 74 -18.53 -15.50 -2.86
C SER A 74 -19.02 -16.24 -1.60
N GLU A 75 -20.24 -16.77 -1.61
CA GLU A 75 -20.83 -17.45 -0.44
C GLU A 75 -19.91 -18.56 0.09
N GLY A 76 -19.27 -18.30 1.24
CA GLY A 76 -18.36 -19.23 1.89
C GLY A 76 -17.00 -19.43 1.21
N VAL A 77 -16.70 -18.73 0.11
CA VAL A 77 -15.48 -18.91 -0.68
C VAL A 77 -14.72 -17.60 -0.82
N THR A 78 -13.41 -17.65 -0.60
CA THR A 78 -12.51 -16.52 -0.86
C THR A 78 -11.29 -17.00 -1.62
N VAL A 79 -10.90 -16.26 -2.66
CA VAL A 79 -9.70 -16.52 -3.47
C VAL A 79 -8.86 -15.24 -3.55
N ARG A 80 -7.54 -15.37 -3.55
CA ARG A 80 -6.62 -14.21 -3.53
C ARG A 80 -5.48 -14.44 -4.50
N ALA A 81 -5.18 -13.43 -5.31
CA ALA A 81 -4.16 -13.53 -6.35
C ALA A 81 -3.53 -12.17 -6.66
N CYS A 82 -2.45 -12.19 -7.43
CA CYS A 82 -1.95 -11.03 -8.14
C CYS A 82 -2.67 -10.91 -9.49
N SER A 83 -2.97 -9.69 -9.93
CA SER A 83 -3.58 -9.43 -11.24
C SER A 83 -3.00 -8.17 -11.88
N ASP A 84 -2.80 -8.24 -13.19
CA ASP A 84 -2.51 -7.08 -14.04
C ASP A 84 -3.78 -6.32 -14.41
N GLU A 85 -4.84 -7.05 -14.69
CA GLU A 85 -6.17 -6.51 -14.96
C GLU A 85 -7.10 -6.88 -13.81
N CYS A 86 -7.43 -5.89 -12.99
CA CYS A 86 -8.33 -6.06 -11.87
C CYS A 86 -9.41 -4.99 -11.97
N ILE A 87 -10.65 -5.41 -12.18
CA ILE A 87 -11.82 -4.55 -12.24
C ILE A 87 -12.76 -5.02 -11.14
N GLU A 88 -13.12 -4.08 -10.26
CA GLU A 88 -14.11 -4.34 -9.23
C GLU A 88 -15.47 -4.53 -9.90
N LYS A 89 -16.01 -5.74 -9.77
CA LYS A 89 -17.28 -6.12 -10.37
C LYS A 89 -17.92 -7.25 -9.58
N GLU A 90 -19.23 -7.34 -9.73
CA GLU A 90 -19.95 -8.55 -9.39
C GLU A 90 -19.75 -9.57 -10.52
N SER A 91 -19.34 -10.77 -10.16
CA SER A 91 -19.29 -11.91 -11.06
C SER A 91 -20.71 -12.41 -11.31
N SER A 92 -20.95 -12.98 -12.50
CA SER A 92 -22.26 -13.50 -12.92
C SER A 92 -22.88 -14.58 -12.00
N TRP A 93 -22.13 -15.05 -11.00
CA TRP A 93 -22.49 -16.13 -10.08
C TRP A 93 -22.59 -15.65 -8.62
N GLY A 94 -22.80 -14.34 -8.39
CA GLY A 94 -22.97 -13.76 -7.04
C GLY A 94 -21.68 -13.63 -6.23
N GLY A 95 -20.53 -13.51 -6.89
CA GLY A 95 -19.25 -13.20 -6.24
C GLY A 95 -18.82 -11.76 -6.50
N TYR A 96 -17.93 -11.20 -5.69
CA TYR A 96 -17.38 -9.85 -5.87
C TYR A 96 -15.86 -9.88 -5.97
N HIS A 97 -15.34 -9.08 -6.91
CA HIS A 97 -13.91 -8.82 -7.11
C HIS A 97 -13.53 -7.51 -6.42
N TYR A 98 -12.52 -7.54 -5.55
CA TYR A 98 -11.94 -6.36 -4.91
C TYR A 98 -10.49 -6.19 -5.33
N CYS A 99 -10.09 -4.94 -5.62
CA CYS A 99 -8.80 -4.62 -6.21
C CYS A 99 -8.05 -3.58 -5.37
N CYS A 100 -6.77 -3.82 -5.11
CA CYS A 100 -5.95 -2.87 -4.35
C CYS A 100 -4.47 -2.94 -4.80
N LYS A 101 -3.67 -1.91 -4.50
CA LYS A 101 -2.32 -1.73 -5.08
C LYS A 101 -1.18 -1.65 -4.07
N THR A 102 -1.45 -1.94 -2.80
CA THR A 102 -0.45 -1.91 -1.72
C THR A 102 -0.10 -3.32 -1.27
N ASP A 103 1.09 -3.50 -0.70
CA ASP A 103 1.51 -4.81 -0.21
C ASP A 103 0.51 -5.37 0.80
N ALA A 104 0.20 -6.66 0.65
CA ALA A 104 -0.70 -7.42 1.53
C ALA A 104 -2.13 -6.85 1.65
N CYS A 105 -2.56 -5.93 0.78
CA CYS A 105 -3.84 -5.23 0.90
C CYS A 105 -5.06 -6.14 0.72
N ASN A 106 -4.94 -7.18 -0.12
CA ASN A 106 -5.96 -8.21 -0.29
C ASN A 106 -6.09 -9.12 0.95
N GLY A 107 -5.27 -8.87 1.98
CA GLY A 107 -5.26 -9.39 3.34
C GLY A 107 -6.53 -9.11 4.13
N ALA A 108 -7.06 -7.90 3.99
CA ALA A 108 -8.16 -7.41 4.79
C ALA A 108 -9.42 -8.24 4.55
N THR A 109 -10.08 -8.68 5.62
CA THR A 109 -11.52 -8.97 5.55
C THR A 109 -12.24 -7.66 5.24
N PRO A 110 -13.41 -7.64 4.58
CA PRO A 110 -14.25 -6.45 4.63
C PRO A 110 -14.57 -6.23 6.13
N ARG A 111 -13.75 -5.41 6.79
CA ARG A 111 -14.04 -4.91 8.13
C ARG A 111 -14.86 -3.68 7.86
N ASP A 112 -16.07 -3.66 8.42
CA ASP A 112 -16.81 -2.44 8.63
C ASP A 112 -15.84 -1.40 9.22
N ALA A 113 -15.46 -0.42 8.41
CA ALA A 113 -14.74 0.73 8.90
C ALA A 113 -15.70 1.43 9.88
N SER A 114 -15.52 1.19 11.18
CA SER A 114 -16.36 1.84 12.18
C SER A 114 -16.11 3.35 12.07
N PRO A 115 -17.12 4.16 11.73
CA PRO A 115 -16.96 5.59 11.50
C PRO A 115 -16.41 6.32 12.73
N LEU A 116 -16.57 5.73 13.91
CA LEU A 116 -16.03 6.24 15.18
C LEU A 116 -14.50 6.30 15.21
N ALA A 117 -13.79 5.36 14.57
CA ALA A 117 -12.33 5.34 14.57
C ALA A 117 -11.74 6.49 13.72
N VAL A 118 -12.43 6.88 12.64
CA VAL A 118 -12.04 8.00 11.78
C VAL A 118 -12.32 9.34 12.46
N LEU A 119 -13.43 9.46 13.21
CA LEU A 119 -13.75 10.68 13.94
C LEU A 119 -12.75 10.96 15.07
N LEU A 120 -12.25 9.91 15.74
CA LEU A 120 -11.26 10.07 16.81
C LEU A 120 -9.91 10.60 16.30
N SER A 121 -9.46 10.17 15.13
CA SER A 121 -8.19 10.67 14.55
C SER A 121 -8.29 12.13 14.11
N VAL A 122 -9.43 12.56 13.55
CA VAL A 122 -9.70 13.96 13.20
C VAL A 122 -9.81 14.83 14.47
N GLY A 123 -10.47 14.34 15.51
CA GLY A 123 -10.60 15.06 16.79
C GLY A 123 -9.26 15.36 17.46
N VAL A 124 -8.31 14.41 17.43
CA VAL A 124 -6.96 14.59 17.99
C VAL A 124 -6.15 15.62 17.19
N VAL A 125 -6.27 15.63 15.86
CA VAL A 125 -5.59 16.62 15.00
C VAL A 125 -6.14 18.03 15.25
N LEU A 126 -7.46 18.18 15.36
CA LEU A 126 -8.11 19.46 15.65
C LEU A 126 -7.76 19.97 17.07
N TRP A 127 -7.70 19.09 18.06
CA TRP A 127 -7.23 19.45 19.41
C TRP A 127 -5.75 19.86 19.42
N GLY A 128 -4.91 19.21 18.63
CA GLY A 128 -3.49 19.56 18.48
C GLY A 128 -3.28 20.95 17.88
N TRP A 129 -4.04 21.31 16.84
CA TRP A 129 -4.01 22.64 16.22
C TRP A 129 -4.60 23.73 17.12
N GLY A 130 -5.67 23.41 17.87
CA GLY A 130 -6.26 24.33 18.84
C GLY A 130 -5.29 24.75 19.96
N ARG A 131 -4.32 23.90 20.32
CA ARG A 131 -3.31 24.24 21.34
C ARG A 131 -2.17 25.13 20.79
N GLN A 132 -1.86 25.07 19.50
CA GLN A 132 -0.82 25.91 18.89
C GLN A 132 -1.29 27.36 18.65
N GLY A 133 -2.60 27.59 18.49
CA GLY A 133 -3.15 28.94 18.35
C GLY A 133 -3.11 29.78 19.63
N VAL A 134 -3.09 29.16 20.82
CA VAL A 134 -3.13 29.89 22.11
C VAL A 134 -1.72 30.30 22.59
N ALA A 135 -0.66 29.61 22.12
CA ALA A 135 0.71 29.87 22.58
C ALA A 135 1.40 31.07 21.88
N ASN A 136 0.83 31.61 20.80
CA ASN A 136 1.48 32.63 19.98
C ASN A 136 0.90 34.05 20.14
N GLN A 137 0.04 34.28 21.14
CA GLN A 137 -0.57 35.59 21.43
C GLN A 137 -0.08 36.20 22.75
N GLN A 138 1.20 35.98 23.07
CA GLN A 138 1.93 36.64 24.14
C GLN A 138 3.40 36.85 23.71
N ARG A 139 3.65 37.60 22.63
CA ARG A 139 4.92 38.30 22.41
C ARG A 139 4.74 39.49 21.49
#